data_AF-A0A2P0QNY8-F1
#
_entry.id   AF-A0A2P0QNY8-F1
#
_cell.length_a   1.000
_cell.length_b   1.000
_cell.length_c   1.000
_cell.angle_alpha   90.00
_cell.angle_beta   90.00
_cell.angle_gamma   90.00
#
_symmetry.space_group_name_H-M   'P 1'
#
loop_
_entity.id
_entity.type
_entity.pdbx_description
1 polymer ?
#
loop_
_entity_poly.entity_id
_entity_poly.type
_entity_poly.pdbx_seq_one_letter_code
_entity_poly.pdbx_strand_id
1 'polypeptide(L)'
;LAAYPDLAIQGVKLRKYGQEVIRMVSGKRIHGTGAIAGGMNKSLSKAERDYLLEDIDQIIVWAAASVALIKTVHESNLPYFDDFATIPTNYMGLTQPDGALELYHGGLRAKNAQGQTIMDHVDYCHYNDYIHEEVRSWTYMKFPYLLSLGQEEGWYRVGPLARINNSDFIKTPQAEAARITFKAHSPGAMVHSTLAFHWARLIELLHCAEAIKELLHDPDIMGLDLVAKGEKRYEGVGVIEAP
;
A
#
# COMPACT_ATOMS: atom_id res chain seq x y z
N LEU A 1 0.54 20.00 20.42
CA LEU A 1 -0.40 20.68 19.48
C LEU A 1 -0.05 22.14 19.25
N ALA A 2 0.26 22.95 20.27
CA ALA A 2 0.65 24.37 20.09
C ALA A 2 1.88 24.61 19.19
N ALA A 3 2.83 23.66 19.12
CA ALA A 3 4.03 23.76 18.28
C ALA A 3 3.82 23.44 16.79
N TYR A 4 2.70 22.81 16.43
CA TYR A 4 2.41 22.39 15.04
C TYR A 4 0.92 22.61 14.71
N PRO A 5 0.43 23.87 14.77
CA PRO A 5 -1.00 24.16 14.63
C PRO A 5 -1.57 23.74 13.26
N ASP A 6 -0.75 23.83 12.20
CA ASP A 6 -1.17 23.53 10.84
C ASP A 6 -1.15 22.04 10.49
N LEU A 7 -0.46 21.20 11.28
CA LEU A 7 -0.28 19.78 10.97
C LEU A 7 -1.62 19.02 10.91
N ALA A 8 -2.52 19.32 11.85
CA ALA A 8 -3.85 18.74 11.87
C ALA A 8 -4.67 19.17 10.63
N ILE A 9 -4.55 20.44 10.22
CA ILE A 9 -5.23 20.98 9.04
C ILE A 9 -4.69 20.29 7.78
N GLN A 10 -3.38 20.11 7.65
CA GLN A 10 -2.76 19.39 6.53
C GLN A 10 -3.27 17.95 6.44
N GLY A 11 -3.31 17.22 7.56
CA GLY A 11 -3.87 15.86 7.61
C GLY A 11 -5.34 15.79 7.18
N VAL A 12 -6.16 16.76 7.61
CA VAL A 12 -7.56 16.87 7.16
C VAL A 12 -7.65 17.13 5.66
N LYS A 13 -6.79 17.99 5.10
CA LYS A 13 -6.78 18.30 3.67
C LYS A 13 -6.30 17.12 2.82
N LEU A 14 -5.26 16.40 3.25
CA LEU A 14 -4.82 15.13 2.63
C LEU A 14 -5.97 14.13 2.56
N ARG A 15 -6.65 13.91 3.69
CA ARG A 15 -7.83 13.02 3.74
C ARG A 15 -8.96 13.51 2.83
N LYS A 16 -9.26 14.82 2.85
CA LYS A 16 -10.29 15.40 1.99
C LYS A 16 -9.99 15.14 0.52
N TYR A 17 -8.75 15.35 0.08
CA TYR A 17 -8.35 15.13 -1.30
C TYR A 17 -8.56 13.67 -1.73
N GLY A 18 -8.05 12.70 -0.94
CA GLY A 18 -8.27 11.28 -1.23
C GLY A 18 -9.76 10.91 -1.31
N GLN A 19 -10.60 11.47 -0.43
CA GLN A 19 -12.05 11.26 -0.51
C GLN A 19 -12.69 11.89 -1.75
N GLU A 20 -12.16 13.01 -2.26
CA GLU A 20 -12.64 13.60 -3.52
C GLU A 20 -12.26 12.76 -4.73
N VAL A 21 -11.04 12.20 -4.77
CA VAL A 21 -10.64 11.22 -5.78
C VAL A 21 -11.62 10.05 -5.80
N ILE A 22 -11.90 9.44 -4.63
CA ILE A 22 -12.86 8.33 -4.50
C ILE A 22 -14.25 8.75 -4.97
N ARG A 23 -14.73 9.95 -4.60
CA ARG A 23 -16.05 10.46 -5.01
C ARG A 23 -16.16 10.61 -6.52
N MET A 24 -15.13 11.12 -7.18
CA MET A 24 -15.14 11.34 -8.63
C MET A 24 -15.09 10.03 -9.42
N VAL A 25 -14.28 9.07 -8.95
CA VAL A 25 -14.13 7.75 -9.57
C VAL A 25 -15.35 6.85 -9.31
N SER A 26 -15.89 6.86 -8.09
CA SER A 26 -16.89 5.88 -7.63
C SER A 26 -18.29 6.45 -7.35
N GLY A 27 -18.48 7.75 -7.54
CA GLY A 27 -19.73 8.49 -7.33
C GLY A 27 -19.98 8.94 -5.88
N LYS A 28 -19.38 8.27 -4.88
CA LYS A 28 -19.55 8.60 -3.45
C LYS A 28 -18.22 8.49 -2.72
N ARG A 29 -18.07 9.24 -1.63
CA ARG A 29 -16.88 9.21 -0.78
C ARG A 29 -16.73 7.89 0.01
N ILE A 30 -17.84 7.26 0.35
CA ILE A 30 -17.91 6.02 1.13
C ILE A 30 -18.98 5.16 0.47
N HIS A 31 -18.68 3.88 0.23
CA HIS A 31 -19.55 2.91 -0.47
C HIS A 31 -19.99 3.40 -1.85
N GLY A 32 -19.00 3.73 -2.70
CA GLY A 32 -19.22 4.03 -4.11
C GLY A 32 -19.68 2.83 -4.93
N THR A 33 -20.08 3.08 -6.17
CA THR A 33 -20.65 2.08 -7.10
C THR A 33 -19.92 2.04 -8.45
N GLY A 34 -18.70 2.60 -8.50
CA GLY A 34 -17.94 2.80 -9.75
C GLY A 34 -17.53 1.50 -10.42
N ALA A 35 -17.02 0.54 -9.65
CA ALA A 35 -16.60 -0.76 -10.16
C ALA A 35 -17.80 -1.67 -10.39
N ILE A 36 -17.89 -2.23 -11.59
CA ILE A 36 -18.93 -3.17 -12.03
C ILE A 36 -18.29 -4.40 -12.69
N ALA A 37 -19.06 -5.46 -12.91
CA ALA A 37 -18.55 -6.62 -13.64
C ALA A 37 -18.11 -6.21 -15.06
N GLY A 38 -16.83 -6.43 -15.36
CA GLY A 38 -16.23 -6.08 -16.65
C GLY A 38 -15.54 -4.71 -16.71
N GLY A 39 -15.59 -3.90 -15.64
CA GLY A 39 -14.85 -2.62 -15.58
C GLY A 39 -15.54 -1.54 -14.75
N MET A 40 -15.72 -0.36 -15.33
CA MET A 40 -16.21 0.84 -14.63
C MET A 40 -17.55 1.33 -15.21
N ASN A 41 -18.42 1.91 -14.39
CA ASN A 41 -19.71 2.43 -14.84
C ASN A 41 -19.66 3.88 -15.36
N LYS A 42 -18.55 4.59 -15.13
CA LYS A 42 -18.26 5.92 -15.65
C LYS A 42 -16.76 6.13 -15.82
N SER A 43 -16.39 7.06 -16.69
CA SER A 43 -15.05 7.65 -16.76
C SER A 43 -14.97 8.96 -15.99
N LEU A 44 -13.76 9.48 -15.77
CA LEU A 44 -13.63 10.86 -15.31
C LEU A 44 -13.96 11.83 -16.44
N SER A 45 -14.70 12.89 -16.12
CA SER A 45 -14.81 14.04 -17.03
C SER A 45 -13.56 14.91 -16.97
N LYS A 46 -13.30 15.67 -18.04
CA LYS A 46 -12.21 16.66 -18.07
C LYS A 46 -12.30 17.64 -16.88
N ALA A 47 -13.50 18.11 -16.54
CA ALA A 47 -13.68 19.03 -15.42
C ALA A 47 -13.35 18.39 -14.05
N GLU A 48 -13.69 17.11 -13.85
CA GLU A 48 -13.31 16.36 -12.64
C GLU A 48 -11.80 16.14 -12.57
N ARG A 49 -11.18 15.76 -13.69
CA ARG A 49 -9.71 15.61 -13.79
C ARG A 49 -9.02 16.95 -13.49
N ASP A 50 -9.41 18.01 -14.17
CA ASP A 50 -8.80 19.34 -14.03
C ASP A 50 -8.95 19.86 -12.58
N TYR A 51 -10.10 19.63 -11.93
CA TYR A 51 -10.29 19.93 -10.51
C TYR A 51 -9.28 19.22 -9.60
N LEU A 52 -9.01 17.93 -9.83
CA LEU A 52 -8.04 17.17 -9.03
C LEU A 52 -6.59 17.61 -9.28
N LEU A 53 -6.28 18.08 -10.49
CA LEU A 53 -4.97 18.61 -10.84
C LEU A 53 -4.65 19.95 -10.14
N GLU A 54 -5.65 20.75 -9.77
CA GLU A 54 -5.41 22.03 -9.08
C GLU A 54 -4.69 21.86 -7.74
N ASP A 55 -5.07 20.81 -6.98
CA ASP A 55 -4.58 20.60 -5.62
C ASP A 55 -3.41 19.60 -5.53
N ILE A 56 -3.21 18.73 -6.53
CA ILE A 56 -2.35 17.53 -6.39
C ILE A 56 -0.89 17.86 -6.04
N ASP A 57 -0.33 18.95 -6.57
CA ASP A 57 1.04 19.36 -6.26
C ASP A 57 1.20 19.72 -4.78
N GLN A 58 0.21 20.40 -4.20
CA GLN A 58 0.23 20.75 -2.79
C GLN A 58 0.03 19.51 -1.89
N ILE A 59 -0.75 18.52 -2.35
CA ILE A 59 -0.92 17.24 -1.67
C ILE A 59 0.39 16.47 -1.60
N ILE A 60 1.16 16.42 -2.71
CA ILE A 60 2.49 15.80 -2.73
C ILE A 60 3.43 16.51 -1.76
N VAL A 61 3.44 17.84 -1.73
CA VAL A 61 4.25 18.62 -0.77
C VAL A 61 3.91 18.27 0.68
N TRP A 62 2.62 18.15 1.04
CA TRP A 62 2.22 17.77 2.40
C TRP A 62 2.53 16.30 2.73
N ALA A 63 2.41 15.39 1.77
CA ALA A 63 2.79 14.00 1.94
C ALA A 63 4.30 13.86 2.19
N ALA A 64 5.14 14.55 1.42
CA ALA A 64 6.58 14.58 1.61
C ALA A 64 6.98 15.20 2.97
N ALA A 65 6.32 16.29 3.38
CA ALA A 65 6.53 16.88 4.70
C ALA A 65 6.13 15.92 5.83
N SER A 66 5.09 15.10 5.64
CA SER A 66 4.68 14.07 6.60
C SER A 66 5.72 12.97 6.74
N VAL A 67 6.34 12.53 5.63
CA VAL A 67 7.46 11.59 5.63
C VAL A 67 8.67 12.16 6.39
N ALA A 68 9.01 13.43 6.15
CA ALA A 68 10.11 14.09 6.86
C ALA A 68 9.83 14.16 8.38
N LEU A 69 8.60 14.49 8.76
CA LEU A 69 8.20 14.56 10.17
C LEU A 69 8.29 13.20 10.87
N ILE A 70 7.75 12.13 10.27
CA ILE A 70 7.79 10.81 10.92
C ILE A 70 9.22 10.27 11.03
N LYS A 71 10.09 10.56 10.06
CA LYS A 71 11.53 10.29 10.17
C LYS A 71 12.11 10.97 11.41
N THR A 72 11.90 12.28 11.58
CA THR A 72 12.38 13.02 12.75
C THR A 72 11.82 12.46 14.06
N VAL A 73 10.54 12.08 14.08
CA VAL A 73 9.92 11.47 15.27
C VAL A 73 10.57 10.13 15.58
N HIS A 74 10.72 9.24 14.60
CA HIS A 74 11.30 7.90 14.78
C HIS A 74 12.77 8.00 15.23
N GLU A 75 13.54 8.90 14.64
CA GLU A 75 14.95 9.13 14.97
C GLU A 75 15.16 9.87 16.30
N SER A 76 14.13 10.49 16.88
CA SER A 76 14.25 11.25 18.14
C SER A 76 14.61 10.38 19.34
N ASN A 77 14.32 9.08 19.27
CA ASN A 77 14.67 8.10 20.30
C ASN A 77 14.72 6.68 19.69
N LEU A 78 15.76 6.42 18.90
CA LEU A 78 15.89 5.14 18.19
C LEU A 78 15.72 3.91 19.09
N PRO A 79 16.33 3.79 20.30
CA PRO A 79 16.09 2.62 21.16
C PRO A 79 14.61 2.40 21.48
N TYR A 80 13.85 3.47 21.74
CA TYR A 80 12.42 3.34 21.97
C TYR A 80 11.66 2.88 20.71
N PHE A 81 11.97 3.49 19.55
CA PHE A 81 11.21 3.22 18.33
C PHE A 81 11.60 1.92 17.62
N ASP A 82 12.87 1.52 17.72
CA ASP A 82 13.41 0.33 17.05
C ASP A 82 13.27 -0.94 17.88
N ASP A 83 13.21 -0.85 19.22
CA ASP A 83 13.10 -2.05 20.07
C ASP A 83 11.66 -2.36 20.51
N PHE A 84 10.74 -1.39 20.41
CA PHE A 84 9.36 -1.58 20.86
C PHE A 84 8.67 -2.74 20.12
N ALA A 85 8.47 -3.84 20.85
CA ALA A 85 7.81 -5.06 20.36
C ALA A 85 8.36 -5.52 18.99
N THR A 86 9.67 -5.39 18.80
CA THR A 86 10.31 -5.77 17.53
C THR A 86 10.45 -7.27 17.45
N ILE A 87 9.99 -7.82 16.34
CA ILE A 87 10.02 -9.26 16.07
C ILE A 87 10.52 -9.44 14.64
N PRO A 88 11.56 -10.26 14.39
CA PRO A 88 11.91 -10.71 13.05
C PRO A 88 10.79 -11.61 12.50
N THR A 89 10.29 -11.32 11.31
CA THR A 89 9.13 -12.02 10.73
C THR A 89 9.30 -12.23 9.23
N ASN A 90 8.50 -13.13 8.66
CA ASN A 90 8.24 -13.13 7.23
C ASN A 90 7.33 -11.94 6.85
N TYR A 91 7.39 -11.53 5.58
CA TYR A 91 6.55 -10.47 5.02
C TYR A 91 5.92 -10.94 3.72
N MET A 92 4.65 -10.60 3.52
CA MET A 92 3.93 -10.92 2.29
C MET A 92 3.25 -9.67 1.72
N GLY A 93 3.22 -9.58 0.40
CA GLY A 93 2.39 -8.62 -0.32
C GLY A 93 2.48 -8.80 -1.84
N LEU A 94 1.75 -7.98 -2.58
CA LEU A 94 1.85 -7.89 -4.04
C LEU A 94 3.12 -7.17 -4.49
N THR A 95 3.58 -7.51 -5.69
CA THR A 95 4.64 -6.80 -6.40
C THR A 95 4.38 -6.77 -7.90
N GLN A 96 4.83 -5.71 -8.57
CA GLN A 96 4.81 -5.62 -10.02
C GLN A 96 5.81 -6.59 -10.64
N PRO A 97 5.65 -7.02 -11.92
CA PRO A 97 6.57 -7.95 -12.59
C PRO A 97 8.06 -7.56 -12.55
N ASP A 98 8.39 -6.28 -12.38
CA ASP A 98 9.75 -5.76 -12.27
C ASP A 98 10.25 -5.65 -10.82
N GLY A 99 9.45 -6.06 -9.83
CA GLY A 99 9.77 -5.98 -8.40
C GLY A 99 9.36 -4.66 -7.72
N ALA A 100 8.71 -3.75 -8.45
CA ALA A 100 8.24 -2.51 -7.85
C ALA A 100 7.14 -2.74 -6.80
N LEU A 101 6.99 -1.77 -5.89
CA LEU A 101 5.83 -1.66 -5.00
C LEU A 101 4.54 -1.70 -5.83
N GLU A 102 3.57 -2.49 -5.38
CA GLU A 102 2.28 -2.65 -6.04
C GLU A 102 1.15 -2.59 -5.02
N LEU A 103 0.05 -1.90 -5.36
CA LEU A 103 -1.11 -1.73 -4.49
C LEU A 103 -2.41 -2.26 -5.10
N TYR A 104 -2.48 -2.38 -6.42
CA TYR A 104 -3.65 -2.72 -7.21
C TYR A 104 -3.59 -4.13 -7.81
N HIS A 105 -2.56 -4.46 -8.59
CA HIS A 105 -2.46 -5.74 -9.30
C HIS A 105 -1.02 -6.18 -9.57
N GLY A 106 -0.70 -7.41 -9.17
CA GLY A 106 0.62 -8.01 -9.37
C GLY A 106 0.67 -9.45 -8.89
N GLY A 107 1.88 -9.99 -8.74
CA GLY A 107 2.10 -11.34 -8.19
C GLY A 107 2.34 -11.30 -6.68
N LEU A 108 1.95 -12.37 -5.98
CA LEU A 108 2.24 -12.52 -4.55
C LEU A 108 3.73 -12.82 -4.35
N ARG A 109 4.35 -12.07 -3.44
CA ARG A 109 5.73 -12.23 -3.01
C ARG A 109 5.79 -12.36 -1.50
N ALA A 110 6.60 -13.28 -1.00
CA ALA A 110 7.00 -13.30 0.40
C ALA A 110 8.51 -13.44 0.57
N LYS A 111 9.06 -12.67 1.51
CA LYS A 111 10.46 -12.73 1.92
C LYS A 111 10.53 -13.04 3.42
N ASN A 112 11.56 -13.77 3.84
CA ASN A 112 11.78 -14.09 5.24
C ASN A 112 12.43 -12.92 5.99
N ALA A 113 12.69 -13.11 7.29
CA ALA A 113 13.29 -12.08 8.14
C ALA A 113 14.68 -11.61 7.65
N GLN A 114 15.43 -12.48 6.98
CA GLN A 114 16.76 -12.19 6.42
C GLN A 114 16.68 -11.58 5.02
N GLY A 115 15.47 -11.38 4.49
CA GLY A 115 15.20 -10.85 3.16
C GLY A 115 15.36 -11.84 2.02
N GLN A 116 15.48 -13.13 2.32
CA GLN A 116 15.51 -14.19 1.33
C GLN A 116 14.09 -14.47 0.84
N THR A 117 13.93 -14.64 -0.47
CA THR A 117 12.65 -14.95 -1.10
C THR A 117 12.16 -16.34 -0.70
N ILE A 118 10.93 -16.41 -0.19
CA ILE A 118 10.19 -17.66 0.08
C ILE A 118 9.36 -18.04 -1.15
N MET A 119 8.65 -17.06 -1.71
CA MET A 119 7.87 -17.19 -2.94
C MET A 119 7.88 -15.87 -3.69
N ASP A 120 7.77 -15.93 -5.01
CA ASP A 120 7.81 -14.74 -5.86
C ASP A 120 6.91 -14.90 -7.07
N HIS A 121 6.21 -13.82 -7.43
CA HIS A 121 5.25 -13.75 -8.52
C HIS A 121 4.24 -14.91 -8.56
N VAL A 122 3.80 -15.38 -7.39
CA VAL A 122 2.75 -16.40 -7.31
C VAL A 122 1.44 -15.80 -7.80
N ASP A 123 0.77 -16.50 -8.73
CA ASP A 123 -0.57 -16.13 -9.16
C ASP A 123 -1.54 -16.30 -7.99
N TYR A 124 -2.12 -15.19 -7.56
CA TYR A 124 -3.05 -15.16 -6.43
C TYR A 124 -4.34 -15.96 -6.69
N CYS A 125 -4.64 -16.34 -7.94
CA CYS A 125 -5.73 -17.26 -8.25
C CYS A 125 -5.54 -18.64 -7.59
N HIS A 126 -4.30 -18.99 -7.24
CA HIS A 126 -3.93 -20.22 -6.56
C HIS A 126 -3.55 -20.01 -5.09
N TYR A 127 -3.98 -18.90 -4.45
CA TYR A 127 -3.53 -18.54 -3.11
C TYR A 127 -3.72 -19.65 -2.07
N ASN A 128 -4.74 -20.48 -2.22
CA ASN A 128 -5.07 -21.60 -1.33
C ASN A 128 -4.01 -22.70 -1.33
N ASP A 129 -3.18 -22.80 -2.38
CA ASP A 129 -2.04 -23.74 -2.42
C ASP A 129 -0.84 -23.22 -1.59
N TYR A 130 -0.86 -21.95 -1.20
CA TYR A 130 0.25 -21.26 -0.53
C TYR A 130 -0.09 -20.77 0.88
N ILE A 131 -1.34 -20.39 1.14
CA ILE A 131 -1.79 -19.76 2.38
C ILE A 131 -2.92 -20.57 2.98
N HIS A 132 -2.70 -21.05 4.20
CA HIS A 132 -3.72 -21.71 5.01
C HIS A 132 -4.01 -20.88 6.26
N GLU A 133 -5.19 -21.09 6.85
CA GLU A 133 -5.62 -20.36 8.04
C GLU A 133 -5.84 -21.31 9.21
N GLU A 134 -5.19 -21.01 10.33
CA GLU A 134 -5.37 -21.73 11.57
C GLU A 134 -6.41 -21.04 12.48
N VAL A 135 -7.13 -21.83 13.29
CA VAL A 135 -8.12 -21.33 14.25
C VAL A 135 -7.66 -21.52 15.69
N ARG A 136 -8.11 -20.64 16.58
CA ARG A 136 -7.84 -20.69 18.02
C ARG A 136 -9.15 -20.53 18.80
N SER A 137 -9.27 -21.22 19.92
CA SER A 137 -10.52 -21.24 20.72
C SER A 137 -10.87 -19.91 21.40
N TRP A 138 -9.92 -18.98 21.48
CA TRP A 138 -10.05 -17.72 22.23
C TRP A 138 -10.27 -16.49 21.35
N THR A 139 -10.34 -16.64 20.03
CA THR A 139 -10.60 -15.53 19.10
C THR A 139 -11.30 -16.02 17.84
N TYR A 140 -12.16 -15.17 17.26
CA TYR A 140 -12.73 -15.41 15.94
C TYR A 140 -11.75 -15.09 14.80
N MET A 141 -10.71 -14.30 15.08
CA MET A 141 -9.67 -13.98 14.11
C MET A 141 -8.80 -15.22 13.88
N LYS A 142 -8.64 -15.61 12.62
CA LYS A 142 -7.77 -16.71 12.23
C LYS A 142 -6.30 -16.30 12.21
N PHE A 143 -5.42 -17.27 12.03
CA PHE A 143 -3.96 -17.10 11.98
C PHE A 143 -3.45 -17.66 10.64
N PRO A 144 -3.34 -16.80 9.61
CA PRO A 144 -2.81 -17.22 8.31
C PRO A 144 -1.32 -17.57 8.40
N TYR A 145 -0.91 -18.58 7.64
CA TYR A 145 0.49 -19.02 7.54
C TYR A 145 0.80 -19.54 6.13
N LEU A 146 2.07 -19.46 5.75
CA LEU A 146 2.61 -20.02 4.52
C LEU A 146 2.74 -21.55 4.64
N LEU A 147 2.06 -22.27 3.76
CA LEU A 147 1.97 -23.73 3.82
C LEU A 147 3.33 -24.41 3.74
N SER A 148 4.25 -23.86 2.93
CA SER A 148 5.61 -24.39 2.75
C SER A 148 6.48 -24.34 4.01
N LEU A 149 6.12 -23.51 4.99
CA LEU A 149 6.86 -23.33 6.24
C LEU A 149 6.12 -23.92 7.46
N GLY A 150 4.87 -24.36 7.29
CA GLY A 150 4.04 -24.89 8.37
C GLY A 150 3.52 -23.81 9.33
N GLN A 151 2.73 -24.23 10.32
CA GLN A 151 2.03 -23.32 11.24
C GLN A 151 2.99 -22.56 12.17
N GLU A 152 4.06 -23.20 12.63
CA GLU A 152 4.98 -22.63 13.63
C GLU A 152 5.87 -21.53 13.05
N GLU A 153 6.37 -21.71 11.82
CA GLU A 153 7.35 -20.81 11.19
C GLU A 153 6.78 -20.02 10.00
N GLY A 154 5.59 -20.38 9.52
CA GLY A 154 4.99 -19.81 8.30
C GLY A 154 4.16 -18.56 8.52
N TRP A 155 4.02 -18.07 9.75
CA TRP A 155 3.33 -16.80 10.01
C TRP A 155 4.10 -15.63 9.38
N TYR A 156 3.37 -14.58 9.01
CA TYR A 156 3.92 -13.42 8.29
C TYR A 156 3.17 -12.14 8.66
N ARG A 157 3.79 -10.99 8.35
CA ARG A 157 3.15 -9.68 8.44
C ARG A 157 2.79 -9.16 7.05
N VAL A 158 1.68 -8.42 6.98
CA VAL A 158 1.21 -7.66 5.81
C VAL A 158 1.12 -6.16 6.15
N GLY A 159 0.72 -5.34 5.18
CA GLY A 159 0.56 -3.90 5.35
C GLY A 159 1.82 -3.10 4.99
N PRO A 160 1.88 -1.80 5.33
CA PRO A 160 2.87 -0.89 4.76
C PRO A 160 4.32 -1.32 4.96
N LEU A 161 4.68 -1.79 6.16
CA LEU A 161 6.04 -2.26 6.43
C LEU A 161 6.40 -3.49 5.60
N ALA A 162 5.45 -4.41 5.43
CA ALA A 162 5.65 -5.63 4.63
C ALA A 162 5.89 -5.28 3.16
N ARG A 163 5.04 -4.43 2.58
CA ARG A 163 5.14 -4.00 1.19
C ARG A 163 6.42 -3.25 0.90
N ILE A 164 6.82 -2.31 1.77
CA ILE A 164 8.09 -1.57 1.64
C ILE A 164 9.32 -2.49 1.80
N ASN A 165 9.24 -3.50 2.67
CA ASN A 165 10.32 -4.48 2.80
C ASN A 165 10.41 -5.43 1.60
N ASN A 166 9.26 -5.80 1.03
CA ASN A 166 9.19 -6.75 -0.09
C ASN A 166 9.54 -6.12 -1.43
N SER A 167 9.23 -4.84 -1.64
CA SER A 167 9.50 -4.12 -2.89
C SER A 167 11.00 -3.88 -3.08
N ASP A 168 11.45 -4.06 -4.32
CA ASP A 168 12.84 -3.81 -4.69
C ASP A 168 13.07 -2.31 -4.91
N PHE A 169 12.05 -1.59 -5.38
CA PHE A 169 11.98 -0.13 -5.54
C PHE A 169 10.53 0.37 -5.59
N ILE A 170 10.35 1.69 -5.56
CA ILE A 170 9.09 2.41 -5.84
C ILE A 170 9.28 3.20 -7.13
N LYS A 171 8.27 3.22 -8.01
CA LYS A 171 8.38 3.93 -9.30
C LYS A 171 8.35 5.45 -9.16
N THR A 172 7.63 5.94 -8.16
CA THR A 172 7.50 7.38 -7.95
C THR A 172 8.73 7.93 -7.21
N PRO A 173 9.34 9.03 -7.71
CA PRO A 173 10.73 9.37 -7.38
C PRO A 173 10.91 9.84 -5.93
N GLN A 174 9.98 10.61 -5.35
CA GLN A 174 10.14 11.08 -3.98
C GLN A 174 9.90 9.96 -2.97
N ALA A 175 8.91 9.11 -3.22
CA ALA A 175 8.65 7.93 -2.40
C ALA A 175 9.83 6.95 -2.44
N GLU A 176 10.48 6.76 -3.58
CA GLU A 176 11.68 5.91 -3.67
C GLU A 176 12.85 6.47 -2.87
N ALA A 177 13.13 7.78 -2.98
CA ALA A 177 14.16 8.42 -2.17
C ALA A 177 13.89 8.26 -0.66
N ALA A 178 12.61 8.37 -0.26
CA ALA A 178 12.18 8.13 1.11
C ALA A 178 12.35 6.66 1.52
N ARG A 179 12.04 5.70 0.62
CA ARG A 179 12.23 4.26 0.86
C ARG A 179 13.70 3.91 1.06
N ILE A 180 14.58 4.42 0.22
CA ILE A 180 16.03 4.21 0.35
C ILE A 180 16.51 4.72 1.71
N THR A 181 16.09 5.93 2.09
CA THR A 181 16.41 6.52 3.40
C THR A 181 15.86 5.68 4.54
N PHE A 182 14.63 5.19 4.42
CA PHE A 182 14.00 4.30 5.38
C PHE A 182 14.75 2.97 5.49
N LYS A 183 15.09 2.29 4.40
CA LYS A 183 15.84 1.03 4.48
C LYS A 183 17.22 1.23 5.10
N ALA A 184 17.87 2.37 4.82
CA ALA A 184 19.20 2.69 5.36
C ALA A 184 19.23 2.98 6.87
N HIS A 185 18.10 3.27 7.53
CA HIS A 185 18.11 3.48 8.99
C HIS A 185 18.37 2.18 9.77
N SER A 186 18.04 1.03 9.18
CA SER A 186 18.20 -0.27 9.82
C SER A 186 19.45 -0.97 9.29
N PRO A 187 20.25 -1.62 10.16
CA PRO A 187 21.43 -2.37 9.71
C PRO A 187 21.07 -3.72 9.04
N GLY A 188 19.82 -4.16 9.14
CA GLY A 188 19.37 -5.44 8.60
C GLY A 188 18.89 -5.36 7.15
N ALA A 189 18.79 -6.53 6.49
CA ALA A 189 18.17 -6.63 5.16
C ALA A 189 16.69 -6.20 5.18
N MET A 190 16.04 -6.36 6.32
CA MET A 190 14.65 -5.99 6.58
C MET A 190 14.54 -5.08 7.79
N VAL A 191 13.61 -4.12 7.72
CA VAL A 191 13.22 -3.33 8.89
C VAL A 191 12.14 -4.09 9.63
N HIS A 192 12.32 -4.35 10.93
CA HIS A 192 11.38 -5.16 11.72
C HIS A 192 10.59 -4.41 12.78
N SER A 193 11.00 -3.18 13.11
CA SER A 193 10.44 -2.46 14.23
C SER A 193 8.95 -2.20 14.07
N THR A 194 8.18 -2.46 15.12
CA THR A 194 6.72 -2.37 15.05
C THR A 194 6.26 -0.94 14.81
N LEU A 195 7.00 0.06 15.32
CA LEU A 195 6.66 1.46 15.09
C LEU A 195 7.07 1.96 13.70
N ALA A 196 7.98 1.28 12.99
CA ALA A 196 8.32 1.61 11.61
C ALA A 196 7.16 1.43 10.62
N PHE A 197 6.09 0.72 10.98
CA PHE A 197 4.84 0.73 10.22
C PHE A 197 4.29 2.15 9.98
N HIS A 198 4.50 3.08 10.91
CA HIS A 198 4.06 4.47 10.75
C HIS A 198 4.88 5.21 9.69
N TRP A 199 6.19 4.97 9.65
CA TRP A 199 7.05 5.56 8.64
C TRP A 199 6.76 4.98 7.26
N ALA A 200 6.71 3.65 7.13
CA ALA A 200 6.35 2.96 5.90
C ALA A 200 4.99 3.42 5.34
N ARG A 201 3.98 3.61 6.22
CA ARG A 201 2.66 4.12 5.82
C ARG A 201 2.71 5.51 5.20
N LEU A 202 3.58 6.40 5.67
CA LEU A 202 3.70 7.74 5.09
C LEU A 202 4.50 7.75 3.79
N ILE A 203 5.41 6.79 3.60
CA ILE A 203 6.05 6.55 2.29
C ILE A 203 4.99 6.12 1.28
N GLU A 204 4.09 5.21 1.65
CA GLU A 204 2.97 4.82 0.77
C GLU A 204 2.01 5.97 0.50
N LEU A 205 1.71 6.82 1.50
CA LEU A 205 0.92 8.03 1.27
C LEU A 205 1.55 8.93 0.20
N LEU A 206 2.87 9.14 0.27
CA LEU A 206 3.61 9.93 -0.71
C LEU A 206 3.58 9.26 -2.08
N HIS A 207 3.81 7.94 -2.14
CA HIS A 207 3.71 7.17 -3.37
C HIS A 207 2.32 7.31 -4.01
N CYS A 208 1.25 7.15 -3.23
CA CYS A 208 -0.12 7.30 -3.71
C CYS A 208 -0.38 8.72 -4.24
N ALA A 209 0.13 9.77 -3.59
CA ALA A 209 -0.01 11.14 -4.09
C ALA A 209 0.70 11.34 -5.43
N GLU A 210 1.95 10.86 -5.57
CA GLU A 210 2.69 10.92 -6.84
C GLU A 210 1.99 10.10 -7.93
N ALA A 211 1.53 8.88 -7.61
CA ALA A 211 0.84 8.00 -8.55
C ALA A 211 -0.51 8.57 -9.01
N ILE A 212 -1.26 9.22 -8.12
CA ILE A 212 -2.49 9.94 -8.51
C ILE A 212 -2.16 11.04 -9.52
N LYS A 213 -1.08 11.80 -9.32
CA LYS A 213 -0.65 12.82 -10.29
C LYS A 213 -0.34 12.22 -11.65
N GLU A 214 0.44 11.14 -11.69
CA GLU A 214 0.77 10.43 -12.93
C GLU A 214 -0.51 9.97 -13.65
N LEU A 215 -1.43 9.32 -12.94
CA LEU A 215 -2.71 8.88 -13.49
C LEU A 215 -3.58 10.03 -13.98
N LEU A 216 -3.60 11.19 -13.31
CA LEU A 216 -4.36 12.36 -13.79
C LEU A 216 -3.83 12.93 -15.12
N HIS A 217 -2.58 12.63 -15.49
CA HIS A 217 -2.01 12.98 -16.77
C HIS A 217 -2.22 11.91 -17.86
N ASP A 218 -2.70 10.72 -17.49
CA ASP A 218 -3.04 9.65 -18.43
C ASP A 218 -4.38 9.95 -19.13
N PRO A 219 -4.42 10.07 -20.47
CA PRO A 219 -5.67 10.31 -21.19
C PRO A 219 -6.70 9.18 -21.04
N ASP A 220 -6.29 7.94 -20.75
CA ASP A 220 -7.18 6.78 -20.70
C ASP A 220 -8.17 6.84 -19.54
N ILE A 221 -7.89 7.59 -18.47
CA ILE A 221 -8.81 7.77 -17.33
C ILE A 221 -10.11 8.50 -17.73
N MET A 222 -10.09 9.20 -18.88
CA MET A 222 -11.25 9.87 -19.49
C MET A 222 -11.80 9.09 -20.70
N GLY A 223 -11.22 7.92 -21.01
CA GLY A 223 -11.66 7.04 -22.08
C GLY A 223 -13.10 6.55 -21.89
N LEU A 224 -13.72 6.12 -22.98
CA LEU A 224 -15.11 5.63 -22.98
C LEU A 224 -15.22 4.10 -23.12
N ASP A 225 -14.09 3.41 -23.35
CA ASP A 225 -14.04 1.96 -23.34
C ASP A 225 -13.92 1.45 -21.90
N LEU A 226 -15.08 1.25 -21.27
CA LEU A 226 -15.17 1.07 -19.81
C LEU A 226 -15.56 -0.34 -19.37
N VAL A 227 -16.15 -1.14 -20.26
CA VAL A 227 -16.76 -2.42 -19.89
C VAL A 227 -16.42 -3.49 -20.92
N ALA A 228 -15.63 -4.48 -20.50
CA ALA A 228 -15.40 -5.70 -21.23
C ALA A 228 -16.49 -6.74 -20.94
N LYS A 229 -16.71 -7.64 -21.90
CA LYS A 229 -17.57 -8.83 -21.74
C LYS A 229 -16.74 -10.09 -21.91
N GLY A 230 -17.14 -11.15 -21.22
CA GLY A 230 -16.51 -12.46 -21.33
C GLY A 230 -17.51 -13.59 -21.07
N GLU A 231 -17.03 -14.82 -21.15
CA GLU A 231 -17.81 -16.00 -20.80
C GLU A 231 -17.92 -16.15 -19.28
N LYS A 232 -19.12 -16.47 -18.78
CA LYS A 232 -19.34 -16.69 -17.36
C LYS A 232 -18.59 -17.93 -16.88
N ARG A 233 -18.01 -17.85 -15.69
CA ARG A 233 -17.36 -18.95 -14.97
C ARG A 233 -17.97 -19.10 -13.58
N TYR A 234 -17.71 -20.22 -12.91
CA TYR A 234 -18.25 -20.52 -11.58
C TYR A 234 -17.37 -19.99 -10.44
N GLU A 235 -16.16 -19.53 -10.76
CA GLU A 235 -15.15 -19.08 -9.79
C GLU A 235 -14.52 -17.76 -10.25
N GLY A 236 -14.17 -16.91 -9.29
CA GLY A 236 -13.45 -15.67 -9.51
C GLY A 236 -12.69 -15.27 -8.25
N VAL A 237 -11.39 -15.02 -8.40
CA VAL A 237 -10.49 -14.59 -7.33
C VAL A 237 -10.06 -13.15 -7.63
N GLY A 238 -10.21 -12.26 -6.65
CA GLY A 238 -9.77 -10.87 -6.74
C GLY A 238 -8.94 -10.52 -5.51
N VAL A 239 -7.74 -9.99 -5.73
CA VAL A 239 -6.80 -9.59 -4.68
C VAL A 239 -6.35 -8.16 -4.92
N ILE A 240 -6.24 -7.40 -3.84
CA ILE A 240 -5.76 -6.02 -3.81
C ILE A 240 -5.04 -5.78 -2.48
N GLU A 241 -4.06 -4.89 -2.45
CA GLU A 241 -3.41 -4.48 -1.19
C GLU A 241 -4.24 -3.42 -0.49
N ALA A 242 -4.97 -3.84 0.55
CA ALA A 242 -5.68 -2.91 1.40
C ALA A 242 -4.70 -2.07 2.28
N PRO A 243 -5.07 -0.83 2.66
CA PRO A 243 -4.28 0.02 3.56
C PRO A 243 -4.08 -0.54 4.97
#